data_AF-M0QMC5-F1
#
_entry.id   AF-M0QMC5-F1
#
_cell.length_a   1.000
_cell.length_b   1.000
_cell.length_c   1.000
_cell.angle_alpha   90.00
_cell.angle_beta   90.00
_cell.angle_gamma   90.00
#
_symmetry.space_group_name_H-M   'P 1'
#
loop_
_entity.id
_entity.type
_entity.pdbx_description
1 polymer ?
#
loop_
_entity_poly.entity_id
_entity_poly.type
_entity_poly.pdbx_seq_one_letter_code
_entity_poly.pdbx_strand_id
1 'polypeptide(L)' 'MITDDDLDDLNVQDRQLGDLAADMREHGRSWADIAHDLALPEAAVKHAVDQAHQRAAELAARDQIALF' A
#
# COMPACT_ATOMS: atom_id res chain seq x y z
N MET A 1 26.50 -8.09 -0.42
CA MET A 1 25.66 -8.92 -1.30
C MET A 1 24.30 -8.86 -0.65
N ILE A 2 23.37 -8.07 -1.21
CA ILE A 2 21.99 -8.01 -0.71
C ILE A 2 21.32 -9.25 -1.29
N THR A 3 20.78 -10.10 -0.41
CA THR A 3 20.12 -11.34 -0.78
C THR A 3 18.68 -11.05 -1.21
N ASP A 4 18.09 -11.89 -2.05
CA ASP A 4 16.68 -11.76 -2.47
C ASP A 4 15.69 -11.73 -1.29
N ASP A 5 16.09 -12.24 -0.13
CA ASP A 5 15.38 -12.19 1.16
C ASP A 5 15.28 -10.75 1.73
N ASP A 6 16.36 -9.97 1.67
CA ASP A 6 16.37 -8.56 2.10
C ASP A 6 15.49 -7.66 1.20
N LEU A 7 15.32 -8.05 -0.08
CA LEU A 7 14.43 -7.37 -1.01
C LEU A 7 12.94 -7.67 -0.74
N ASP A 8 12.62 -8.88 -0.27
CA ASP A 8 11.24 -9.20 0.13
C ASP A 8 10.85 -8.49 1.42
N ASP A 9 11.76 -8.37 2.41
CA ASP A 9 11.49 -7.65 3.67
C ASP A 9 11.20 -6.15 3.44
N LEU A 10 12.01 -5.48 2.61
CA LEU A 10 11.76 -4.10 2.18
C LEU A 10 10.42 -3.95 1.45
N ASN A 11 10.08 -4.92 0.60
CA ASN A 11 8.83 -4.94 -0.13
C ASN A 11 7.64 -5.24 0.80
N VAL A 12 7.79 -6.06 1.83
CA VAL A 12 6.75 -6.31 2.85
C VAL A 12 6.51 -5.05 3.66
N GLN A 13 7.55 -4.32 4.04
CA GLN A 13 7.44 -3.10 4.83
C GLN A 13 6.76 -1.95 4.05
N ASP A 14 7.12 -1.78 2.77
CA ASP A 14 6.43 -0.84 1.86
C ASP A 14 4.97 -1.24 1.63
N ARG A 15 4.71 -2.54 1.47
CA ARG A 15 3.34 -3.07 1.36
C ARG A 15 2.51 -2.77 2.60
N GLN A 16 3.04 -3.02 3.80
CA GLN A 16 2.36 -2.76 5.08
C GLN A 16 2.07 -1.27 5.27
N LEU A 17 3.00 -0.40 4.88
CA LEU A 17 2.82 1.04 4.96
C LEU A 17 1.69 1.51 4.03
N GLY A 18 1.62 1.00 2.79
CA GLY A 18 0.54 1.30 1.87
C GLY A 18 -0.82 0.78 2.33
N ASP A 19 -0.85 -0.42 2.90
CA ASP A 19 -2.08 -1.03 3.44
C ASP A 19 -2.60 -0.25 4.66
N LEU A 20 -1.72 0.14 5.57
CA LEU A 20 -2.05 1.00 6.72
C LEU A 20 -2.56 2.37 6.27
N ALA A 21 -1.88 3.01 5.31
CA ALA A 21 -2.33 4.29 4.77
C ALA A 21 -3.71 4.18 4.09
N ALA A 22 -3.98 3.06 3.42
CA ALA A 22 -5.26 2.78 2.77
C ALA A 22 -6.36 2.55 3.80
N ASP A 23 -6.12 1.73 4.82
CA ASP A 23 -7.04 1.50 5.93
C ASP A 23 -7.41 2.80 6.66
N MET A 24 -6.41 3.65 6.97
CA MET A 24 -6.68 4.96 7.58
C MET A 24 -7.51 5.86 6.67
N ARG A 25 -7.31 5.76 5.35
CA ARG A 25 -8.10 6.48 4.36
C ARG A 25 -9.54 5.97 4.29
N GLU A 26 -9.75 4.66 4.36
CA GLU A 26 -11.08 4.03 4.41
C GLU A 26 -11.84 4.34 5.69
N HIS A 27 -11.12 4.49 6.82
CA HIS A 27 -11.66 5.01 8.08
C HIS A 27 -12.08 6.50 8.03
N GLY A 28 -11.93 7.16 6.88
CA GLY A 28 -12.36 8.54 6.66
C GLY A 28 -11.36 9.60 7.13
N ARG A 29 -10.11 9.22 7.42
CA ARG A 29 -9.06 10.19 7.77
C ARG A 29 -8.67 11.03 6.54
N SER A 30 -8.32 12.29 6.78
CA SER A 30 -7.82 13.21 5.76
C SER A 30 -6.39 12.87 5.39
N TRP A 31 -6.01 13.08 4.12
CA TRP A 31 -4.64 12.84 3.64
C TRP A 31 -3.57 13.53 4.48
N ALA A 32 -3.82 14.78 4.89
CA ALA A 32 -2.90 15.53 5.75
C ALA A 32 -2.72 14.92 7.15
N ASP A 33 -3.76 14.29 7.69
CA ASP A 33 -3.71 13.65 9.01
C ASP A 33 -2.92 12.33 8.94
N ILE A 34 -3.17 11.53 7.90
CA ILE A 34 -2.41 10.30 7.63
C ILE A 34 -0.93 10.62 7.34
N ALA A 35 -0.67 11.66 6.56
CA ALA A 35 0.68 12.17 6.28
C ALA A 35 1.40 12.61 7.55
N HIS A 36 0.69 13.27 8.46
CA HIS A 36 1.24 13.67 9.75
C HIS A 36 1.56 12.45 10.63
N ASP A 37 0.65 11.48 10.72
CA ASP A 37 0.79 10.27 11.53
C ASP A 37 1.96 9.39 11.05
N LEU A 38 2.09 9.23 9.72
CA LEU A 38 3.16 8.46 9.10
C LEU A 38 4.47 9.25 8.96
N ALA A 39 4.49 10.53 9.32
CA ALA A 39 5.61 11.46 9.10
C ALA A 39 6.09 11.49 7.63
N LEU A 40 5.17 11.32 6.69
CA LEU A 40 5.41 11.27 5.25
C LEU A 40 4.74 12.44 4.54
N PRO A 41 5.26 12.89 3.38
CA PRO A 41 4.56 13.87 2.57
C PRO A 41 3.25 13.30 2.02
N GLU A 42 2.21 14.13 1.93
CA GLU A 42 0.89 13.72 1.39
C GLU A 42 0.99 13.04 0.02
N ALA A 43 1.94 13.46 -0.82
CA ALA A 43 2.19 12.84 -2.12
C ALA A 43 2.65 11.38 -1.99
N ALA A 44 3.50 11.06 -1.02
CA ALA A 44 3.93 9.69 -0.75
C ALA A 44 2.78 8.85 -0.20
N VAL A 45 1.96 9.40 0.71
CA VAL A 45 0.77 8.72 1.23
C VAL A 45 -0.21 8.39 0.11
N LYS A 46 -0.50 9.35 -0.79
CA LYS A 46 -1.37 9.09 -1.95
C LYS A 46 -0.82 7.99 -2.85
N HIS A 47 0.50 8.00 -3.10
CA HIS A 47 1.15 6.97 -3.91
C HIS A 47 1.07 5.59 -3.24
N ALA A 48 1.29 5.53 -1.92
CA ALA A 48 1.23 4.29 -1.15
C ALA A 48 -0.19 3.69 -1.15
N VAL A 49 -1.21 4.53 -0.98
CA VAL A 49 -2.63 4.09 -1.07
C VAL A 49 -3.00 3.66 -2.49
N ASP A 50 -2.56 4.40 -3.51
CA ASP A 50 -2.80 4.01 -4.91
C ASP A 50 -2.16 2.65 -5.22
N GLN A 51 -0.92 2.41 -4.78
CA GLN A 51 -0.25 1.12 -4.92
C GLN A 51 -0.98 -0.01 -4.18
N ALA A 52 -1.49 0.24 -2.97
CA ALA A 52 -2.29 -0.74 -2.23
C ALA A 52 -3.59 -1.10 -2.99
N HIS A 53 -4.30 -0.09 -3.49
CA HIS A 53 -5.51 -0.29 -4.31
C HIS A 53 -5.22 -0.99 -5.63
N GLN A 54 -4.16 -0.62 -6.34
CA GLN A 54 -3.75 -1.29 -7.58
C GLN A 54 -3.45 -2.77 -7.32
N ARG A 55 -2.72 -3.10 -6.24
CA ARG A 55 -2.46 -4.48 -5.87
C ARG A 55 -3.74 -5.25 -5.55
N ALA A 56 -4.65 -4.66 -4.79
CA ALA A 56 -5.95 -5.26 -4.49
C ALA A 56 -6.80 -5.45 -5.75
N ALA A 57 -6.80 -4.48 -6.67
CA ALA A 57 -7.48 -4.57 -7.95
C ALA A 57 -6.85 -5.62 -8.88
N GLU A 58 -5.53 -5.75 -8.90
CA GLU A 58 -4.81 -6.74 -9.69
C GLU A 58 -5.02 -8.16 -9.15
N LEU A 59 -5.06 -8.32 -7.82
CA LEU A 59 -5.45 -9.56 -7.16
C LEU A 59 -6.92 -9.93 -7.47
N ALA A 60 -7.84 -8.96 -7.38
CA ALA A 60 -9.24 -9.17 -7.72
C ALA A 60 -9.43 -9.50 -9.20
N ALA A 61 -8.68 -8.85 -10.10
CA ALA A 61 -8.70 -9.16 -11.53
C ALA A 61 -8.14 -10.55 -11.84
N ARG A 62 -7.09 -10.98 -11.14
CA ARG A 62 -6.55 -12.35 -11.22
C ARG A 62 -7.54 -13.40 -10.73
N ASP A 63 -8.20 -13.14 -9.60
CA ASP A 63 -9.24 -14.02 -9.05
C ASP A 63 -10.42 -14.16 -10.02
N GLN A 64 -10.81 -13.05 -10.65
CA GLN A 64 -11.89 -13.04 -11.64
C GLN A 64 -11.55 -13.80 -12.93
N ILE A 65 -10.27 -13.91 -13.30
CA ILE A 65 -9.80 -14.73 -14.43
C ILE A 65 -9.75 -16.21 -14.05
N ALA A 66 -9.43 -16.54 -12.79
CA ALA A 66 -9.36 -17.93 -12.31
C ALA A 66 -10.74 -18.61 -12.17
N LEU A 67 -11.82 -17.85 -12.31
CA LEU A 67 -13.20 -18.36 -12.21
C LEU A 67 -13.76 -18.94 -13.53
N PHE A 68 -12.97 -18.99 -14.60
CA PHE A 68 -13.35 -19.51 -15.92
C PHE A 68 -12.59 -20.80 -16.27
#